data_AF-A0A5P8VTE6-F1
#
_entry.id   AF-A0A5P8VTE6-F1
#
_cell.length_a   1.000
_cell.length_b   1.000
_cell.length_c   1.000
_cell.angle_alpha   90.00
_cell.angle_beta   90.00
_cell.angle_gamma   90.00
#
_symmetry.space_group_name_H-M   'P 1'
#
loop_
_entity.id
_entity.type
_entity.pdbx_description
1 polymer ?
#
loop_
_entity_poly.entity_id
_entity_poly.type
_entity_poly.pdbx_seq_one_letter_code
_entity_poly.pdbx_strand_id
1 'polypeptide(L)'
;MDLGDCYRLLGLRSGASFADIKASYRRLAQQYHPDINPDDNKAKDKFIALTEAYKLLLTVVLPEESVAHSTQVSTSGGRDDAKATHRQKTPTTTVTSQEPGKPKPPNVLEIEERLKWKTYDQLQRFLQERRFPQAIALAEALADRLSTDAEVRQWLAIAYQIWGRALISQNQLLKARIYLKKALKTDPHNKSLWYEVQRDFQRLEQIF
;
A
#
# COMPACT_ATOMS: atom_id res chain seq x y z
N MET A 1 4.88 -16.21 27.33
CA MET A 1 6.10 -16.82 26.77
C MET A 1 7.29 -16.11 27.38
N ASP A 2 8.33 -16.84 27.79
CA ASP A 2 9.56 -16.24 28.31
C ASP A 2 10.43 -15.69 27.16
N LEU A 3 11.22 -14.65 27.44
CA LEU A 3 12.08 -14.01 26.44
C LEU A 3 13.11 -15.00 25.85
N GLY A 4 13.66 -15.90 26.68
CA GLY A 4 14.57 -16.96 26.24
C GLY A 4 13.90 -17.97 25.31
N ASP A 5 12.62 -18.27 25.55
CA ASP A 5 11.84 -19.15 24.68
C ASP A 5 11.55 -18.49 23.32
N CYS A 6 11.33 -17.18 23.29
CA CYS A 6 11.17 -16.44 22.04
C CYS A 6 12.44 -16.52 21.17
N TYR A 7 13.62 -16.32 21.75
CA TYR A 7 14.89 -16.49 21.01
C TYR A 7 15.06 -17.92 20.50
N ARG A 8 14.76 -18.93 21.32
CA ARG A 8 14.85 -20.35 20.93
C ARG A 8 13.89 -20.71 19.83
N LEU A 9 12.67 -20.18 19.86
CA LEU A 9 11.66 -20.40 18.83
C LEU A 9 12.12 -19.83 17.48
N LEU A 10 12.82 -18.68 17.50
CA LEU A 10 13.47 -18.10 16.33
C LEU A 10 14.82 -18.77 15.99
N GLY A 11 15.26 -19.80 16.71
CA GLY A 11 16.54 -20.47 16.46
C GLY A 11 17.78 -19.61 16.78
N LEU A 12 17.63 -18.62 17.65
CA LEU A 12 18.66 -17.67 18.04
C LEU A 12 19.14 -17.90 19.48
N ARG A 13 20.33 -17.40 19.79
CA ARG A 13 20.82 -17.33 21.17
C ARG A 13 20.18 -16.14 21.89
N SER A 14 20.04 -16.26 23.21
CA SER A 14 19.60 -15.16 24.07
C SER A 14 20.54 -13.96 23.90
N GLY A 15 19.98 -12.79 23.62
CA GLY A 15 20.75 -11.56 23.36
C GLY A 15 21.21 -11.38 21.91
N ALA A 16 20.63 -12.12 20.96
CA ALA A 16 20.84 -11.88 19.54
C ALA A 16 20.47 -10.44 19.14
N SER A 17 21.18 -9.88 18.17
CA SER A 17 20.92 -8.50 17.73
C SER A 17 19.56 -8.40 17.04
N PHE A 18 19.01 -7.19 16.98
CA PHE A 18 17.76 -6.95 16.25
C PHE A 18 17.84 -7.39 14.78
N ALA A 19 19.01 -7.24 14.15
CA ALA A 19 19.27 -7.69 12.79
C ALA A 19 19.13 -9.22 12.67
N ASP A 20 19.67 -9.98 13.62
CA ASP A 20 19.59 -11.44 13.66
C ASP A 20 18.16 -11.93 13.91
N ILE A 21 17.44 -11.28 14.83
CA ILE A 21 16.04 -11.53 15.14
C ILE A 21 15.18 -11.38 13.88
N LYS A 22 15.36 -10.27 13.15
CA LYS A 22 14.64 -10.02 11.89
C LYS A 22 15.02 -11.02 10.79
N ALA A 23 16.30 -11.35 10.66
CA ALA A 23 16.78 -12.29 9.66
C ALA A 23 16.21 -13.70 9.88
N SER A 24 16.22 -14.17 11.13
CA SER A 24 15.75 -15.51 11.46
C SER A 24 14.22 -15.63 11.36
N TYR A 25 13.48 -14.63 11.87
CA TYR A 25 12.03 -14.58 11.72
C TYR A 25 11.63 -14.66 10.24
N ARG A 26 12.28 -13.89 9.36
CA ARG A 26 11.96 -13.87 7.93
C ARG A 26 12.19 -15.24 7.27
N ARG A 27 13.22 -15.97 7.68
CA ARG A 27 13.51 -17.33 7.18
C ARG A 27 12.44 -18.33 7.63
N LEU A 28 12.11 -18.34 8.92
CA LEU A 28 11.15 -19.30 9.48
C LEU A 28 9.71 -18.98 9.07
N ALA A 29 9.36 -17.71 8.93
CA ALA A 29 8.04 -17.27 8.46
C ALA A 29 7.76 -17.73 7.02
N GLN A 30 8.77 -17.70 6.14
CA GLN A 30 8.65 -18.25 4.78
C GLN A 30 8.50 -19.77 4.80
N GLN A 31 9.21 -20.46 5.69
CA GLN A 31 9.15 -21.92 5.79
C GLN A 31 7.78 -22.43 6.30
N TYR A 32 7.17 -21.72 7.23
CA TYR A 32 5.90 -22.10 7.85
C TYR A 32 4.70 -21.28 7.37
N HIS A 33 4.84 -20.57 6.25
CA HIS A 33 3.78 -19.70 5.74
C HIS A 33 2.53 -20.55 5.38
N PRO A 34 1.31 -20.10 5.75
CA PRO A 34 0.07 -20.84 5.45
C PRO A 34 -0.23 -20.93 3.94
N ASP A 35 0.34 -20.05 3.11
CA ASP A 35 0.22 -20.14 1.64
C ASP A 35 1.05 -21.29 1.04
N ILE A 36 2.18 -21.63 1.66
CA ILE A 36 3.06 -22.73 1.24
C ILE A 36 2.63 -24.04 1.90
N ASN A 37 2.02 -23.95 3.09
CA ASN A 37 1.55 -25.10 3.86
C ASN A 37 0.06 -24.98 4.23
N PRO A 38 -0.86 -24.91 3.25
CA PRO A 38 -2.28 -24.68 3.50
C PRO A 38 -2.95 -25.80 4.31
N ASP A 39 -2.47 -27.04 4.17
CA ASP A 39 -3.04 -28.22 4.82
C ASP A 39 -2.31 -28.62 6.12
N ASP A 40 -1.21 -27.95 6.48
CA ASP A 40 -0.44 -28.26 7.69
C ASP A 40 -0.80 -27.32 8.85
N ASN A 41 -1.74 -27.77 9.69
CA ASN A 41 -2.10 -27.07 10.91
C ASN A 41 -0.90 -26.84 11.84
N LYS A 42 0.14 -27.70 11.82
CA LYS A 42 1.34 -27.51 12.64
C LYS A 42 2.21 -26.38 12.12
N ALA A 43 2.24 -26.15 10.80
CA ALA A 43 2.94 -25.01 10.21
C ALA A 43 2.25 -23.69 10.60
N LYS A 44 0.91 -23.66 10.56
CA LYS A 44 0.10 -22.52 11.03
C LYS A 44 0.36 -22.19 12.49
N ASP A 45 0.34 -23.18 13.39
CA ASP A 45 0.58 -22.97 14.82
C ASP A 45 2.00 -22.45 15.09
N LYS A 46 3.01 -22.98 14.37
CA LYS A 46 4.39 -22.50 14.43
C LYS A 46 4.52 -21.07 13.92
N PHE A 47 3.82 -20.72 12.84
CA PHE A 47 3.84 -19.38 12.28
C PHE A 47 3.26 -18.33 13.24
N ILE A 48 2.16 -18.68 13.93
CA ILE A 48 1.56 -17.84 14.97
C ILE A 48 2.56 -17.62 16.11
N ALA A 49 3.15 -18.71 16.62
CA ALA A 49 4.11 -18.64 17.72
C ALA A 49 5.37 -17.84 17.34
N LEU A 50 5.90 -18.00 16.12
CA LEU A 50 7.05 -17.23 15.61
C LEU A 50 6.74 -15.73 15.55
N THR A 51 5.51 -15.39 15.14
CA THR A 51 5.07 -13.99 15.02
C THR A 51 4.90 -13.34 16.38
N GLU A 52 4.36 -14.08 17.36
CA GLU A 52 4.25 -13.62 18.75
C GLU A 52 5.63 -13.39 19.38
N ALA A 53 6.55 -14.35 19.21
CA ALA A 53 7.91 -14.25 19.70
C ALA A 53 8.69 -13.07 19.10
N TYR A 54 8.57 -12.84 17.78
CA TYR A 54 9.20 -11.71 17.11
C TYR A 54 8.69 -10.36 17.64
N LYS A 55 7.38 -10.23 17.89
CA LYS A 55 6.78 -9.01 18.45
C LYS A 55 7.29 -8.70 19.85
N LEU A 56 7.37 -9.72 20.72
CA LEU A 56 7.88 -9.56 22.09
C LEU A 56 9.36 -9.17 22.08
N LEU A 57 10.16 -9.79 21.21
CA LEU A 57 11.57 -9.44 21.03
C LEU A 57 11.75 -8.00 20.52
N LEU A 58 10.91 -7.55 19.59
CA LEU A 58 10.94 -6.18 19.09
C LEU A 58 10.68 -5.15 20.20
N THR A 59 9.78 -5.44 21.14
CA THR A 59 9.50 -4.53 22.26
C THR A 59 10.63 -4.42 23.28
N VAL A 60 11.43 -5.47 23.43
CA VAL A 60 12.49 -5.55 24.46
C VAL A 60 13.86 -5.16 23.91
N VAL A 61 14.13 -5.41 22.63
CA VAL A 61 15.46 -5.24 22.00
C VAL A 61 15.61 -3.89 21.30
N LEU A 62 14.54 -3.10 21.14
CA LEU A 62 14.66 -1.72 20.65
C LEU A 62 15.31 -0.84 21.75
N PRO A 63 16.49 -0.22 21.51
CA PRO A 63 17.06 0.74 22.44
C PRO A 63 16.14 1.97 22.52
N GLU A 64 15.97 2.49 23.74
CA GLU A 64 15.10 3.62 24.09
C GLU A 64 15.51 4.96 23.44
N GLU A 65 15.33 5.10 22.13
CA GLU A 65 15.29 6.40 21.45
C GLU A 65 14.09 6.48 20.49
N SER A 66 12.91 6.04 20.93
CA SER A 66 11.64 6.36 20.26
C SER A 66 10.40 6.13 21.12
N VAL A 67 10.41 6.53 22.40
CA VAL A 67 9.17 6.65 23.19
C VAL A 67 8.44 7.91 22.77
N ALA A 68 7.71 7.83 21.66
CA ALA A 68 6.59 8.70 21.38
C ALA A 68 5.60 7.98 20.46
N HIS A 69 4.41 7.68 21.00
CA HIS A 69 3.18 7.24 20.33
C HIS A 69 3.03 5.74 20.06
N SER A 70 2.39 5.02 20.99
CA SER A 70 0.98 4.61 20.80
C SER A 70 0.52 3.77 21.99
N THR A 71 0.06 4.44 23.05
CA THR A 71 -0.83 3.83 24.04
C THR A 71 -2.25 4.04 23.54
N GLN A 72 -2.89 3.01 23.00
CA GLN A 72 -4.33 2.79 23.16
C GLN A 72 -4.62 1.30 23.28
N VAL A 73 -4.81 0.89 24.53
CA VAL A 73 -5.48 -0.33 24.95
C VAL A 73 -6.98 -0.11 24.76
N SER A 74 -7.62 -0.98 24.00
CA SER A 74 -9.08 -1.14 24.01
C SER A 74 -9.39 -2.60 24.34
N THR A 75 -9.65 -2.87 25.62
CA THR A 75 -10.31 -4.10 26.08
C THR A 75 -11.66 -3.73 26.66
N SER A 76 -12.75 -4.22 26.06
CA SER A 76 -13.96 -4.63 26.78
C SER A 76 -14.85 -5.46 25.85
N GLY A 77 -15.14 -6.69 26.27
CA GLY A 77 -16.01 -7.63 25.55
C GLY A 77 -17.51 -7.35 25.69
N GLY A 78 -18.30 -8.11 24.93
CA GLY A 78 -19.76 -8.11 24.98
C GLY A 78 -20.35 -8.91 23.82
N ARG A 79 -21.34 -9.73 24.13
CA ARG A 79 -21.92 -10.84 23.38
C ARG A 79 -23.11 -10.40 22.50
N ASP A 80 -23.48 -11.28 21.56
CA ASP A 80 -24.83 -11.52 20.98
C ASP A 80 -25.27 -10.84 19.65
N ASP A 81 -25.73 -11.75 18.77
CA ASP A 81 -26.76 -11.67 17.71
C ASP A 81 -26.59 -10.89 16.38
N ALA A 82 -26.57 -11.70 15.31
CA ALA A 82 -27.38 -11.63 14.08
C ALA A 82 -27.21 -10.50 13.03
N LYS A 83 -26.92 -10.98 11.81
CA LYS A 83 -27.54 -10.64 10.51
C LYS A 83 -26.87 -9.57 9.61
N ALA A 84 -26.50 -10.06 8.42
CA ALA A 84 -26.55 -9.42 7.09
C ALA A 84 -25.51 -8.34 6.68
N THR A 85 -24.71 -8.73 5.66
CA THR A 85 -24.53 -8.02 4.38
C THR A 85 -23.48 -6.89 4.26
N HIS A 86 -22.41 -7.22 3.51
CA HIS A 86 -21.72 -6.42 2.46
C HIS A 86 -20.72 -5.29 2.84
N ARG A 87 -19.47 -5.51 2.39
CA ARG A 87 -18.60 -4.61 1.56
C ARG A 87 -17.52 -3.73 2.23
N GLN A 88 -16.28 -4.10 1.86
CA GLN A 88 -15.07 -3.31 1.53
C GLN A 88 -14.51 -2.32 2.59
N LYS A 89 -13.20 -2.44 2.86
CA LYS A 89 -12.14 -1.48 2.43
C LYS A 89 -10.79 -1.77 3.13
N THR A 90 -9.76 -1.99 2.31
CA THR A 90 -8.33 -1.73 2.58
C THR A 90 -8.09 -0.21 2.75
N PRO A 91 -6.92 0.28 3.24
CA PRO A 91 -5.73 0.48 2.38
C PRO A 91 -4.35 0.22 3.08
N THR A 92 -3.37 -0.39 2.40
CA THR A 92 -2.17 0.25 1.75
C THR A 92 -1.06 0.65 2.76
N THR A 93 0.21 0.23 2.64
CA THR A 93 1.31 0.89 1.85
C THR A 93 2.61 0.05 2.00
N THR A 94 3.19 -0.56 0.94
CA THR A 94 4.34 -0.12 0.08
C THR A 94 5.71 -0.02 0.79
N VAL A 95 6.86 -0.59 0.34
CA VAL A 95 7.83 -0.10 -0.70
C VAL A 95 9.02 -1.10 -0.89
N THR A 96 9.30 -1.54 -2.15
CA THR A 96 10.61 -1.68 -2.90
C THR A 96 11.84 -2.44 -2.32
N SER A 97 12.80 -3.08 -3.03
CA SER A 97 13.08 -3.60 -4.40
C SER A 97 14.45 -4.33 -4.38
N GLN A 98 14.62 -5.47 -5.06
CA GLN A 98 15.77 -5.87 -5.93
C GLN A 98 15.75 -7.39 -6.26
N GLU A 99 15.97 -7.73 -7.53
CA GLU A 99 15.97 -9.08 -8.14
C GLU A 99 17.24 -9.17 -9.03
N PRO A 100 17.89 -10.35 -9.23
CA PRO A 100 17.48 -11.19 -10.36
C PRO A 100 17.65 -12.71 -10.16
N GLY A 101 16.66 -13.50 -10.56
CA GLY A 101 16.79 -14.97 -10.71
C GLY A 101 15.47 -15.73 -10.74
N LYS A 102 14.76 -15.71 -11.88
CA LYS A 102 13.49 -16.46 -12.14
C LYS A 102 13.79 -17.84 -12.79
N PRO A 103 12.83 -18.80 -12.95
CA PRO A 103 11.36 -18.68 -12.88
C PRO A 103 10.56 -19.88 -12.26
N LYS A 104 9.42 -19.62 -11.60
CA LYS A 104 8.22 -20.52 -11.64
C LYS A 104 6.93 -19.77 -11.24
N PRO A 105 5.76 -20.20 -11.72
CA PRO A 105 4.84 -19.34 -12.43
C PRO A 105 4.27 -18.23 -11.53
N PRO A 106 4.07 -17.05 -12.10
CA PRO A 106 3.50 -15.94 -11.37
C PRO A 106 2.04 -16.23 -11.07
N ASN A 107 1.64 -16.09 -9.82
CA ASN A 107 0.26 -15.72 -9.53
C ASN A 107 -0.02 -14.47 -10.38
N VAL A 108 -1.00 -14.52 -11.30
CA VAL A 108 -1.23 -13.45 -12.30
C VAL A 108 -1.33 -12.08 -11.61
N LEU A 109 -1.89 -12.09 -10.40
CA LEU A 109 -2.01 -10.95 -9.50
C LEU A 109 -0.65 -10.37 -9.08
N GLU A 110 0.38 -11.19 -8.85
CA GLU A 110 1.71 -10.74 -8.43
C GLU A 110 2.53 -10.16 -9.60
N ILE A 111 2.31 -10.62 -10.85
CA ILE A 111 2.81 -9.88 -12.02
C ILE A 111 2.11 -8.54 -12.12
N GLU A 112 0.78 -8.53 -12.00
CA GLU A 112 -0.01 -7.31 -12.13
C GLU A 112 0.42 -6.29 -11.09
N GLU A 113 0.61 -6.69 -9.83
CA GLU A 113 1.11 -5.83 -8.76
C GLU A 113 2.54 -5.35 -9.02
N ARG A 114 3.46 -6.23 -9.46
CA ARG A 114 4.82 -5.81 -9.82
C ARG A 114 4.83 -4.83 -11.00
N LEU A 115 3.94 -5.02 -11.97
CA LEU A 115 3.76 -4.12 -13.10
C LEU A 115 3.18 -2.78 -12.64
N LYS A 116 2.19 -2.81 -11.74
CA LYS A 116 1.61 -1.63 -11.08
C LYS A 116 2.67 -0.83 -10.35
N TRP A 117 3.51 -1.46 -9.51
CA TRP A 117 4.59 -0.78 -8.80
C TRP A 117 5.59 -0.09 -9.73
N LYS A 118 6.03 -0.80 -10.77
CA LYS A 118 6.96 -0.23 -11.77
C LYS A 118 6.33 0.94 -12.53
N THR A 119 5.07 0.79 -12.94
CA THR A 119 4.37 1.81 -13.71
C THR A 119 4.03 3.03 -12.84
N TYR A 120 3.69 2.81 -11.58
CA TYR A 120 3.44 3.86 -10.60
C TYR A 120 4.71 4.68 -10.33
N ASP A 121 5.86 4.02 -10.13
CA ASP A 121 7.16 4.71 -9.96
C ASP A 121 7.48 5.60 -11.18
N GLN A 122 7.29 5.05 -12.39
CA GLN A 122 7.46 5.80 -13.64
C GLN A 122 6.49 6.98 -13.75
N LEU A 123 5.21 6.77 -13.40
CA LEU A 123 4.19 7.82 -13.40
C LEU A 123 4.56 8.95 -12.44
N GLN A 124 4.97 8.60 -11.22
CA GLN A 124 5.38 9.57 -10.19
C GLN A 124 6.59 10.38 -10.66
N ARG A 125 7.56 9.73 -11.32
CA ARG A 125 8.72 10.41 -11.90
C ARG A 125 8.32 11.41 -12.98
N PHE A 126 7.39 11.05 -13.87
CA PHE A 126 6.89 11.99 -14.88
C PHE A 126 6.14 13.18 -14.27
N LEU A 127 5.39 12.96 -13.18
CA LEU A 127 4.72 14.04 -12.45
C LEU A 127 5.71 14.98 -11.74
N GLN A 128 6.79 14.42 -11.17
CA GLN A 128 7.90 15.19 -10.58
C GLN A 128 8.62 16.03 -11.64
N GLU A 129 8.91 15.44 -12.80
CA GLU A 129 9.55 16.11 -13.94
C GLU A 129 8.61 17.10 -14.66
N ARG A 130 7.36 17.29 -14.20
CA ARG A 130 6.32 18.12 -14.85
C ARG A 130 5.99 17.68 -16.29
N ARG A 131 6.32 16.44 -16.67
CA ARG A 131 6.06 15.85 -18.00
C ARG A 131 4.65 15.27 -18.06
N PHE A 132 3.66 16.11 -17.78
CA PHE A 132 2.25 15.71 -17.66
C PHE A 132 1.67 14.96 -18.86
N PRO A 133 1.95 15.34 -20.13
CA PRO A 133 1.43 14.59 -21.28
C PRO A 133 1.91 13.13 -21.31
N GLN A 134 3.15 12.88 -20.89
CA GLN A 134 3.73 11.54 -20.84
C GLN A 134 3.21 10.74 -19.64
N ALA A 135 3.03 11.40 -18.49
CA ALA A 135 2.36 10.82 -17.32
C ALA A 135 0.96 10.33 -17.67
N ILE A 136 0.18 11.14 -18.38
CA ILE A 136 -1.19 10.82 -18.78
C ILE A 136 -1.21 9.69 -19.79
N ALA A 137 -0.37 9.73 -20.84
CA ALA A 137 -0.30 8.66 -21.82
C ALA A 137 0.05 7.31 -21.18
N LEU A 138 0.97 7.31 -20.20
CA LEU A 138 1.33 6.10 -19.44
C LEU A 138 0.14 5.61 -18.59
N ALA A 139 -0.53 6.52 -17.88
CA ALA A 139 -1.68 6.18 -17.03
C ALA A 139 -2.90 5.70 -17.84
N GLU A 140 -3.16 6.30 -19.01
CA GLU A 140 -4.20 5.87 -19.95
C GLU A 140 -3.89 4.46 -20.49
N ALA A 141 -2.66 4.23 -20.95
CA ALA A 141 -2.24 2.90 -21.41
C ALA A 141 -2.34 1.83 -20.32
N LEU A 142 -2.11 2.20 -19.06
CA LEU A 142 -2.30 1.30 -17.92
C LEU A 142 -3.80 1.06 -17.65
N ALA A 143 -4.62 2.11 -17.71
CA ALA A 143 -6.06 2.02 -17.51
C ALA A 143 -6.76 1.16 -18.57
N ASP A 144 -6.26 1.15 -19.81
CA ASP A 144 -6.76 0.26 -20.86
C ASP A 144 -6.43 -1.21 -20.57
N ARG A 145 -5.23 -1.48 -20.04
CA ARG A 145 -4.77 -2.84 -19.72
C ARG A 145 -5.39 -3.39 -18.45
N LEU A 146 -5.59 -2.54 -17.44
CA LEU A 146 -6.08 -2.88 -16.10
C LEU A 146 -7.40 -2.16 -15.80
N SER A 147 -8.32 -2.17 -16.76
CA SER A 147 -9.57 -1.39 -16.69
C SER A 147 -10.49 -1.79 -15.54
N THR A 148 -10.37 -3.02 -15.03
CA THR A 148 -11.13 -3.53 -13.88
C THR A 148 -10.64 -2.96 -12.54
N ASP A 149 -9.43 -2.40 -12.50
CA ASP A 149 -8.81 -1.92 -11.27
C ASP A 149 -9.21 -0.47 -10.95
N ALA A 150 -9.73 -0.27 -9.74
CA ALA A 150 -10.09 1.04 -9.23
C ALA A 150 -8.85 1.91 -8.96
N GLU A 151 -7.71 1.32 -8.58
CA GLU A 151 -6.49 2.06 -8.25
C GLU A 151 -5.90 2.74 -9.48
N VAL A 152 -5.86 2.03 -10.62
CA VAL A 152 -5.36 2.57 -11.88
C VAL A 152 -6.24 3.72 -12.38
N ARG A 153 -7.56 3.58 -12.27
CA ARG A 153 -8.51 4.66 -12.57
C ARG A 153 -8.27 5.87 -11.67
N GLN A 154 -8.04 5.64 -10.37
CA GLN A 154 -7.73 6.70 -9.43
C GLN A 154 -6.41 7.41 -9.78
N TRP A 155 -5.36 6.68 -10.16
CA TRP A 155 -4.08 7.29 -10.59
C TRP A 155 -4.24 8.16 -11.83
N LEU A 156 -5.00 7.70 -12.83
CA LEU A 156 -5.31 8.50 -14.01
C LEU A 156 -6.11 9.76 -13.65
N ALA A 157 -7.10 9.63 -12.77
CA ALA A 157 -7.91 10.75 -12.31
C ALA A 157 -7.08 11.80 -11.55
N ILE A 158 -6.18 11.35 -10.65
CA ILE A 158 -5.22 12.21 -9.95
C ILE A 158 -4.26 12.88 -10.94
N ALA A 159 -3.76 12.15 -11.95
CA ALA A 159 -2.88 12.72 -12.96
C ALA A 159 -3.57 13.85 -13.75
N TYR A 160 -4.84 13.68 -14.14
CA TYR A 160 -5.62 14.74 -14.77
C TYR A 160 -5.83 15.95 -13.85
N GLN A 161 -6.08 15.73 -12.56
CA GLN A 161 -6.24 16.81 -11.58
C GLN A 161 -4.93 17.61 -11.43
N ILE A 162 -3.79 16.92 -11.22
CA ILE A 162 -2.48 17.56 -11.07
C ILE A 162 -2.16 18.39 -12.32
N TRP A 163 -2.45 17.85 -13.51
CA TRP A 163 -2.25 18.60 -14.73
C TRP A 163 -3.20 19.79 -14.85
N GLY A 164 -4.46 19.63 -14.47
CA GLY A 164 -5.44 20.72 -14.38
C GLY A 164 -4.91 21.87 -13.51
N ARG A 165 -4.38 21.56 -12.33
CA ARG A 165 -3.76 22.55 -11.43
C ARG A 165 -2.54 23.23 -12.06
N ALA A 166 -1.67 22.47 -12.71
CA ALA A 166 -0.51 23.03 -13.40
C ALA A 166 -0.93 23.98 -14.55
N LEU A 167 -2.02 23.65 -15.26
CA LEU A 167 -2.57 24.50 -16.32
C LEU A 167 -3.19 25.80 -15.77
N ILE A 168 -3.79 25.77 -14.57
CA ILE A 168 -4.24 26.99 -13.88
C ILE A 168 -3.04 27.91 -13.65
N SER A 169 -1.91 27.39 -13.14
CA SER A 169 -0.69 28.17 -12.94
C SER A 169 -0.10 28.71 -14.25
N GLN A 170 -0.35 28.05 -15.38
CA GLN A 170 0.06 28.50 -16.72
C GLN A 170 -0.99 29.42 -17.39
N ASN A 171 -2.02 29.85 -16.66
CA ASN A 171 -3.14 30.65 -17.16
C ASN A 171 -3.93 30.00 -18.32
N GLN A 172 -3.80 28.67 -18.51
CA GLN A 172 -4.54 27.90 -19.53
C GLN A 172 -5.89 27.41 -18.97
N LEU A 173 -6.73 28.36 -18.55
CA LEU A 173 -7.95 28.10 -17.76
C LEU A 173 -8.95 27.17 -18.47
N LEU A 174 -9.14 27.33 -19.78
CA LEU A 174 -10.04 26.49 -20.57
C LEU A 174 -9.59 25.02 -20.58
N LYS A 175 -8.29 24.78 -20.75
CA LYS A 175 -7.72 23.42 -20.75
C LYS A 175 -7.78 22.84 -19.34
N ALA A 176 -7.44 23.62 -18.32
CA ALA A 176 -7.56 23.20 -16.92
C ALA A 176 -8.98 22.69 -16.62
N ARG A 177 -10.01 23.44 -17.02
CA ARG A 177 -11.42 23.06 -16.85
C ARG A 177 -11.76 21.71 -17.50
N ILE A 178 -11.23 21.45 -18.69
CA ILE A 178 -11.46 20.17 -19.41
C ILE A 178 -10.84 19.01 -18.63
N TYR A 179 -9.60 19.13 -18.17
CA TYR A 179 -8.91 18.06 -17.46
C TYR A 179 -9.48 17.81 -16.06
N LEU A 180 -9.89 18.85 -15.35
CA LEU A 180 -10.60 18.70 -14.08
C LEU A 180 -11.94 17.96 -14.27
N LYS A 181 -12.70 18.27 -15.34
CA LYS A 181 -13.91 17.51 -15.67
C LYS A 181 -13.60 16.06 -16.03
N LYS A 182 -12.52 15.80 -16.77
CA LYS A 182 -12.07 14.44 -17.09
C LYS A 182 -11.73 13.66 -15.82
N ALA A 183 -11.04 14.27 -14.85
CA ALA A 183 -10.70 13.64 -13.57
C ALA A 183 -11.95 13.10 -12.85
N LEU A 184 -13.00 13.93 -12.72
CA LEU A 184 -14.27 13.51 -12.10
C LEU A 184 -14.99 12.40 -12.86
N LYS A 185 -14.89 12.40 -14.20
CA LYS A 185 -15.51 11.36 -15.04
C LYS A 185 -14.77 10.02 -14.91
N THR A 186 -13.46 10.05 -14.74
CA THR A 186 -12.63 8.83 -14.61
C THR A 186 -12.91 8.11 -13.30
N ASP A 187 -13.07 8.84 -12.19
CA ASP A 187 -13.35 8.26 -10.87
C ASP A 187 -14.49 9.00 -10.13
N PRO A 188 -15.76 8.71 -10.47
CA PRO A 188 -16.91 9.38 -9.87
C PRO A 188 -17.25 8.91 -8.44
N HIS A 189 -16.66 7.80 -7.98
CA HIS A 189 -16.98 7.22 -6.66
C HIS A 189 -16.06 7.75 -5.56
N ASN A 190 -15.01 8.49 -5.92
CA ASN A 190 -14.02 9.00 -5.00
C ASN A 190 -14.37 10.40 -4.50
N LYS A 191 -14.85 10.44 -3.26
CA LYS A 191 -15.23 11.68 -2.59
C LYS A 191 -14.03 12.60 -2.36
N SER A 192 -12.86 12.06 -2.02
CA SER A 192 -11.66 12.86 -1.76
C SER A 192 -11.20 13.60 -3.01
N LEU A 193 -11.09 12.88 -4.13
CA LEU A 193 -10.80 13.47 -5.43
C LEU A 193 -11.82 14.55 -5.80
N TRP A 194 -13.12 14.27 -5.57
CA TRP A 194 -14.18 15.23 -5.84
C TRP A 194 -13.98 16.56 -5.09
N TYR A 195 -13.68 16.51 -3.78
CA TYR A 195 -13.42 17.71 -2.99
C TYR A 195 -12.20 18.49 -3.49
N GLU A 196 -11.12 17.79 -3.87
CA GLU A 196 -9.93 18.47 -4.39
C GLU A 196 -10.18 19.13 -5.74
N VAL A 197 -10.81 18.40 -6.67
CA VAL A 197 -11.16 18.94 -7.98
C VAL A 197 -12.13 20.12 -7.84
N GLN A 198 -13.10 20.04 -6.91
CA GLN A 198 -14.03 21.12 -6.63
C GLN A 198 -13.31 22.37 -6.12
N ARG A 199 -12.32 22.21 -5.23
CA ARG A 199 -11.45 23.31 -4.78
C ARG A 199 -10.67 23.92 -5.93
N ASP A 200 -10.17 23.09 -6.84
CA ASP A 200 -9.44 23.56 -8.02
C ASP A 200 -10.35 24.31 -9.01
N PHE A 201 -11.63 23.91 -9.15
CA PHE A 201 -12.63 24.69 -9.89
C PHE A 201 -12.93 26.04 -9.23
N GLN A 202 -13.10 26.09 -7.91
CA GLN A 202 -13.31 27.35 -7.21
C GLN A 202 -12.12 28.30 -7.42
N ARG A 203 -10.88 27.77 -7.38
CA ARG A 203 -9.69 28.56 -7.70
C ARG A 203 -9.72 29.07 -9.15
N LEU A 204 -10.18 28.25 -10.09
CA LEU A 204 -10.35 28.65 -11.48
C LEU A 204 -11.33 29.82 -11.62
N GLU A 205 -12.44 29.78 -10.89
CA GLU A 205 -13.48 30.83 -10.89
C GLU A 205 -12.99 32.13 -10.24
N GLN A 206 -12.12 32.06 -9.23
CA GLN A 206 -11.53 33.25 -8.61
C GLN A 206 -10.53 33.99 -9.50
N ILE A 207 -9.97 33.33 -10.51
CA ILE A 207 -9.00 33.91 -11.45
C ILE A 207 -9.72 34.56 -12.66
N PHE A 208 -10.99 34.18 -12.89
CA PHE A 208 -11.83 34.68 -13.99
C PHE A 208 -12.60 35.94 -13.57
#